data_AF-A0A7W0F923-F1
#
_entry.id   AF-A0A7W0F923-F1
#
_cell.length_a   1.000
_cell.length_b   1.000
_cell.length_c   1.000
_cell.angle_alpha   90.00
_cell.angle_beta   90.00
_cell.angle_gamma   90.00
#
_symmetry.space_group_name_H-M   'P 1'
#
loop_
_entity.id
_entity.type
_entity.pdbx_description
1 polymer ?
#
loop_
_entity_poly.entity_id
_entity_poly.type
_entity_poly.pdbx_seq_one_letter_code
_entity_poly.pdbx_strand_id
1 'polypeptide(L)'
;MIPITDLGQQYNEIKNEISRAVEKVLAEGKYILGPEVTELEERIAAYCGVRYGVGVASGTDALVLSVIAAGIGEGDEVITTPFTFIATIEAVIRAGAKPVFADIDAKTYNINPAEIESKITSKTKAIIPVHLYGLSCDMAAITKIAKKHNLTVIEDCAQSFGAAIGGKITGSFGDFACFSFFPAKNLGCYGDGGMVVTDNKEYADKIKLLRMHGFSADYDYRLHGFNSRLDTLQAAIVNVKMNHIDGWIEKRVENAAKYAEGLKNVKDAEAPFMPPGYKHAMNYYALRISGGRQKRDGLKKYLTEKGIGNNIYYPLSLHLQEICADMGYKKGDYPVSEKTQDEIISLPMYPELGAEKIEFICGEIKKYFRV
;
A
#
# COMPACT_ATOMS: atom_id res chain seq x y z
N MET A 1 7.97 -5.86 -25.48
CA MET A 1 7.02 -6.08 -24.37
C MET A 1 7.13 -4.89 -23.44
N ILE A 2 6.00 -4.29 -23.03
CA ILE A 2 5.97 -3.21 -22.04
C ILE A 2 5.54 -3.82 -20.70
N PRO A 3 6.43 -3.98 -19.70
CA PRO A 3 6.05 -4.60 -18.44
C PRO A 3 5.12 -3.69 -17.63
N ILE A 4 4.45 -4.22 -16.62
CA ILE A 4 3.66 -3.39 -15.70
C ILE A 4 4.55 -2.45 -14.85
N THR A 5 5.76 -2.90 -14.56
CA THR A 5 6.83 -2.21 -13.83
C THR A 5 8.18 -2.74 -14.31
N ASP A 6 9.16 -1.87 -14.54
CA ASP A 6 10.50 -2.26 -15.02
C ASP A 6 11.58 -1.99 -13.95
N LEU A 7 11.78 -2.96 -13.05
CA LEU A 7 12.76 -2.84 -11.97
C LEU A 7 14.21 -2.91 -12.47
N GLY A 8 14.43 -3.53 -13.64
CA GLY A 8 15.75 -3.62 -14.26
C GLY A 8 16.19 -2.27 -14.81
N GLN A 9 15.30 -1.56 -15.50
CA GLN A 9 15.56 -0.20 -15.99
C GLN A 9 15.88 0.74 -14.83
N GLN A 10 15.06 0.74 -13.76
CA GLN A 10 15.32 1.56 -12.57
C GLN A 10 16.69 1.26 -11.93
N TYR A 11 17.02 -0.02 -11.72
CA TYR A 11 18.32 -0.40 -11.14
C TYR A 11 19.49 0.12 -11.97
N ASN A 12 19.42 0.03 -13.31
CA ASN A 12 20.49 0.50 -14.18
C ASN A 12 20.75 2.01 -14.05
N GLU A 13 19.73 2.83 -13.77
CA GLU A 13 19.89 4.28 -13.55
C GLU A 13 20.71 4.59 -12.28
N ILE A 14 20.57 3.79 -11.22
CA ILE A 14 21.19 4.02 -9.91
C ILE A 14 22.24 2.97 -9.52
N LYS A 15 22.68 2.15 -10.48
CA LYS A 15 23.51 0.95 -10.24
C LYS A 15 24.76 1.26 -9.42
N ASN A 16 25.47 2.34 -9.74
CA ASN A 16 26.72 2.68 -9.06
C ASN A 16 26.50 3.16 -7.61
N GLU A 17 25.35 3.77 -7.31
CA GLU A 17 24.98 4.13 -5.93
C GLU A 17 24.63 2.88 -5.13
N ILE A 18 23.83 1.98 -5.72
CA ILE A 18 23.47 0.70 -5.12
C ILE A 18 24.71 -0.15 -4.84
N SER A 19 25.60 -0.34 -5.82
CA SER A 19 26.80 -1.15 -5.67
C SER A 19 27.66 -0.67 -4.50
N ARG A 20 27.90 0.64 -4.39
CA ARG A 20 28.66 1.21 -3.27
C ARG A 20 27.98 0.98 -1.91
N ALA A 21 26.67 1.17 -1.84
CA ALA A 21 25.92 0.97 -0.60
C ALA A 21 25.94 -0.50 -0.15
N VAL A 22 25.78 -1.44 -1.09
CA VAL A 22 25.85 -2.89 -0.80
C VAL A 22 27.26 -3.31 -0.42
N GLU A 23 28.28 -2.91 -1.17
CA GLU A 23 29.68 -3.21 -0.88
C GLU A 23 30.10 -2.73 0.50
N LYS A 24 29.63 -1.55 0.93
CA LYS A 24 29.85 -1.04 2.29
C LYS A 24 29.31 -2.00 3.35
N VAL A 25 28.05 -2.43 3.23
CA VAL A 25 27.43 -3.36 4.20
C VAL A 25 28.17 -4.70 4.23
N LEU A 26 28.58 -5.21 3.06
CA LEU A 26 29.37 -6.44 2.96
C LEU A 26 30.74 -6.31 3.63
N ALA A 27 31.43 -5.18 3.44
CA ALA A 27 32.73 -4.92 4.05
C ALA A 27 32.65 -4.76 5.57
N GLU A 28 31.55 -4.20 6.09
CA GLU A 28 31.33 -4.01 7.54
C GLU A 28 30.89 -5.27 8.27
N GLY A 29 30.25 -6.22 7.58
CA GLY A 29 29.78 -7.48 8.18
C GLY A 29 28.57 -7.36 9.11
N LYS A 30 27.87 -6.21 9.13
CA LYS A 30 26.73 -5.92 10.02
C LYS A 30 25.38 -6.16 9.34
N TYR A 31 25.02 -7.42 9.12
CA TYR A 31 23.87 -7.77 8.26
C TYR A 31 22.49 -7.60 8.89
N ILE A 32 22.40 -7.61 10.22
CA ILE A 32 21.14 -7.57 10.97
C ILE A 32 21.11 -6.33 11.85
N LEU A 33 20.09 -5.48 11.65
CA LEU A 33 19.87 -4.25 12.44
C LEU A 33 21.12 -3.35 12.51
N GLY A 34 21.84 -3.25 11.38
CA GLY A 34 23.00 -2.38 11.23
C GLY A 34 22.64 -0.89 11.13
N PRO A 35 23.66 -0.01 10.99
CA PRO A 35 23.45 1.43 10.99
C PRO A 35 22.54 1.92 9.85
N GLU A 36 22.55 1.26 8.69
CA GLU A 36 21.68 1.60 7.55
C GLU A 36 20.19 1.44 7.88
N VAL A 37 19.84 0.48 8.77
CA VAL A 37 18.45 0.32 9.25
C VAL A 37 18.05 1.53 10.09
N THR A 38 18.92 1.99 10.99
CA THR A 38 18.65 3.17 11.84
C THR A 38 18.55 4.43 11.01
N GLU A 39 19.46 4.63 10.06
CA GLU A 39 19.41 5.75 9.11
C GLU A 39 18.07 5.75 8.34
N LEU A 40 17.64 4.59 7.83
CA LEU A 40 16.39 4.51 7.08
C LEU A 40 15.17 4.79 7.97
N GLU A 41 15.15 4.25 9.19
CA GLU A 41 14.11 4.49 10.19
C GLU A 41 13.93 5.99 10.45
N GLU A 42 15.03 6.71 10.67
CA GLU A 42 15.03 8.15 10.90
C GLU A 42 14.59 8.94 9.65
N ARG A 43 15.10 8.57 8.48
CA ARG A 43 14.79 9.25 7.21
C ARG A 43 13.32 9.11 6.82
N ILE A 44 12.74 7.92 6.96
CA ILE A 44 11.33 7.70 6.62
C ILE A 44 10.41 8.35 7.64
N ALA A 45 10.73 8.28 8.94
CA ALA A 45 9.97 8.98 9.97
C ALA A 45 9.94 10.50 9.70
N ALA A 46 11.11 11.09 9.43
CA ALA A 46 11.23 12.49 9.06
C ALA A 46 10.47 12.82 7.76
N TYR A 47 10.55 11.98 6.73
CA TYR A 47 9.82 12.15 5.47
C TYR A 47 8.31 12.18 5.68
N CYS A 48 7.77 11.31 6.55
CA CYS A 48 6.34 11.29 6.87
C CYS A 48 5.94 12.44 7.81
N GLY A 49 6.90 13.09 8.49
CA GLY A 49 6.64 14.11 9.50
C GLY A 49 6.25 13.54 10.87
N VAL A 50 6.73 12.34 11.20
CA VAL A 50 6.51 11.67 12.49
C VAL A 50 7.84 11.38 13.20
N ARG A 51 7.78 11.03 14.49
CA ARG A 51 8.97 10.92 15.34
C ARG A 51 9.74 9.59 15.23
N TYR A 52 9.07 8.48 14.97
CA TYR A 52 9.69 7.16 15.09
C TYR A 52 9.38 6.27 13.87
N GLY A 53 10.43 5.61 13.36
CA GLY A 53 10.34 4.53 12.39
C GLY A 53 10.91 3.23 12.97
N VAL A 54 10.34 2.10 12.59
CA VAL A 54 10.80 0.76 12.99
C VAL A 54 10.75 -0.18 11.79
N GLY A 55 11.91 -0.53 11.24
CA GLY A 55 12.04 -1.46 10.12
C GLY A 55 11.68 -2.90 10.49
N VAL A 56 10.93 -3.56 9.62
CA VAL A 56 10.43 -4.94 9.80
C VAL A 56 10.56 -5.74 8.50
N ALA A 57 10.26 -7.03 8.53
CA ALA A 57 10.55 -7.91 7.38
C ALA A 57 9.61 -7.69 6.18
N SER A 58 8.40 -7.15 6.37
CA SER A 58 7.44 -6.91 5.29
C SER A 58 6.37 -5.89 5.66
N GLY A 59 5.58 -5.43 4.69
CA GLY A 59 4.37 -4.64 4.96
C GLY A 59 3.29 -5.43 5.72
N THR A 60 3.19 -6.74 5.50
CA THR A 60 2.30 -7.61 6.27
C THR A 60 2.69 -7.63 7.74
N ASP A 61 3.99 -7.80 8.03
CA ASP A 61 4.48 -7.81 9.40
C ASP A 61 4.34 -6.43 10.04
N ALA A 62 4.51 -5.34 9.27
CA ALA A 62 4.22 -4.00 9.78
C ALA A 62 2.78 -3.88 10.30
N LEU A 63 1.80 -4.43 9.56
CA LEU A 63 0.40 -4.46 10.00
C LEU A 63 0.19 -5.39 11.19
N VAL A 64 0.69 -6.64 11.15
CA VAL A 64 0.55 -7.63 12.24
C VAL A 64 1.09 -7.05 13.56
N LEU A 65 2.32 -6.52 13.52
CA LEU A 65 2.95 -5.98 14.71
C LEU A 65 2.23 -4.73 15.22
N SER A 66 1.69 -3.89 14.33
CA SER A 66 0.90 -2.71 14.73
C SER A 66 -0.42 -3.09 15.39
N VAL A 67 -1.13 -4.09 14.87
CA VAL A 67 -2.37 -4.62 15.48
C VAL A 67 -2.08 -5.16 16.88
N ILE A 68 -1.04 -5.98 17.04
CA ILE A 68 -0.64 -6.54 18.35
C ILE A 68 -0.17 -5.43 19.30
N ALA A 69 0.63 -4.47 18.83
CA ALA A 69 1.12 -3.37 19.66
C ALA A 69 0.01 -2.42 20.13
N ALA A 70 -1.06 -2.28 19.34
CA ALA A 70 -2.28 -1.58 19.71
C ALA A 70 -3.10 -2.32 20.78
N GLY A 71 -2.69 -3.53 21.18
CA GLY A 71 -3.37 -4.35 22.19
C GLY A 71 -4.63 -5.05 21.68
N ILE A 72 -4.75 -5.20 20.37
CA ILE A 72 -5.90 -5.84 19.72
C ILE A 72 -5.68 -7.35 19.71
N GLY A 73 -6.70 -8.11 20.09
CA GLY A 73 -6.62 -9.58 20.07
C GLY A 73 -7.97 -10.29 20.06
N GLU A 74 -8.01 -11.45 20.69
CA GLU A 74 -9.21 -12.29 20.73
C GLU A 74 -10.44 -11.54 21.27
N GLY A 75 -11.54 -11.62 20.53
CA GLY A 75 -12.81 -10.98 20.88
C GLY A 75 -12.94 -9.52 20.41
N ASP A 76 -11.87 -8.92 19.89
CA ASP A 76 -11.90 -7.58 19.31
C ASP A 76 -12.33 -7.59 17.84
N GLU A 77 -12.82 -6.45 17.38
CA GLU A 77 -13.18 -6.19 15.99
C GLU A 77 -12.34 -5.04 15.40
N VAL A 78 -11.93 -5.19 14.15
CA VAL A 78 -11.17 -4.18 13.41
C VAL A 78 -11.87 -3.88 12.09
N ILE A 79 -12.24 -2.61 11.89
CA ILE A 79 -12.95 -2.19 10.68
C ILE A 79 -11.94 -1.95 9.55
N THR A 80 -12.20 -2.53 8.39
CA THR A 80 -11.46 -2.26 7.14
C THR A 80 -12.38 -2.42 5.93
N THR A 81 -11.84 -2.51 4.72
CA THR A 81 -12.59 -2.65 3.46
C THR A 81 -12.44 -4.05 2.87
N PRO A 82 -13.48 -4.60 2.18
CA PRO A 82 -13.36 -5.85 1.44
C PRO A 82 -12.55 -5.69 0.14
N PHE A 83 -12.29 -4.46 -0.29
CA PHE A 83 -11.52 -4.15 -1.51
C PHE A 83 -10.08 -3.73 -1.17
N THR A 84 -9.29 -4.69 -0.72
CA THR A 84 -7.87 -4.50 -0.38
C THR A 84 -7.08 -5.78 -0.60
N PHE A 85 -5.76 -5.72 -0.42
CA PHE A 85 -4.91 -6.90 -0.37
C PHE A 85 -5.18 -7.72 0.90
N ILE A 86 -5.13 -9.04 0.76
CA ILE A 86 -5.42 -10.01 1.83
C ILE A 86 -4.59 -9.78 3.11
N ALA A 87 -3.36 -9.28 3.00
CA ALA A 87 -2.49 -8.97 4.14
C ALA A 87 -3.16 -8.07 5.19
N THR A 88 -4.05 -7.16 4.76
CA THR A 88 -4.80 -6.26 5.65
C THR A 88 -5.62 -7.04 6.67
N ILE A 89 -6.38 -8.04 6.22
CA ILE A 89 -7.23 -8.85 7.11
C ILE A 89 -6.46 -9.99 7.76
N GLU A 90 -5.41 -10.52 7.12
CA GLU A 90 -4.53 -11.50 7.75
C GLU A 90 -3.87 -10.93 8.99
N ALA A 91 -3.50 -9.65 8.99
CA ALA A 91 -2.92 -9.01 10.18
C ALA A 91 -3.89 -9.02 11.38
N VAL A 92 -5.17 -8.74 11.13
CA VAL A 92 -6.23 -8.77 12.13
C VAL A 92 -6.46 -10.20 12.63
N ILE A 93 -6.60 -11.16 11.71
CA ILE A 93 -6.84 -12.57 12.02
C ILE A 93 -5.66 -13.18 12.79
N ARG A 94 -4.41 -12.87 12.41
CA ARG A 94 -3.20 -13.36 13.10
C ARG A 94 -3.07 -12.82 14.53
N ALA A 95 -3.66 -11.66 14.82
CA ALA A 95 -3.77 -11.16 16.19
C ALA A 95 -4.88 -11.85 17.00
N GLY A 96 -5.74 -12.66 16.36
CA GLY A 96 -6.91 -13.29 16.97
C GLY A 96 -8.19 -12.45 16.91
N ALA A 97 -8.14 -11.28 16.28
CA ALA A 97 -9.28 -10.37 16.15
C ALA A 97 -10.13 -10.68 14.89
N LYS A 98 -11.33 -10.11 14.84
CA LYS A 98 -12.26 -10.26 13.72
C LYS A 98 -12.23 -9.04 12.78
N PRO A 99 -11.96 -9.22 11.48
CA PRO A 99 -12.18 -8.17 10.48
C PRO A 99 -13.67 -7.87 10.31
N VAL A 100 -14.01 -6.58 10.28
CA VAL A 100 -15.36 -6.09 9.97
C VAL A 100 -15.26 -5.19 8.74
N PHE A 101 -16.08 -5.44 7.73
CA PHE A 101 -15.99 -4.72 6.46
C PHE A 101 -16.96 -3.52 6.41
N ALA A 102 -16.45 -2.41 5.89
CA ALA A 102 -17.21 -1.28 5.37
C ALA A 102 -16.92 -1.13 3.87
N ASP A 103 -17.93 -0.84 3.06
CA ASP A 103 -17.75 -0.75 1.61
C ASP A 103 -16.87 0.46 1.22
N ILE A 104 -16.50 0.52 -0.06
CA ILE A 104 -15.65 1.57 -0.62
C ILE A 104 -16.44 2.71 -1.24
N ASP A 105 -15.78 3.85 -1.39
CA ASP A 105 -16.23 4.89 -2.31
C ASP A 105 -15.91 4.50 -3.76
N ALA A 106 -16.89 4.67 -4.65
CA ALA A 106 -16.84 4.18 -6.03
C ALA A 106 -15.86 4.93 -6.94
N LYS A 107 -15.33 6.09 -6.50
CA LYS A 107 -14.40 6.92 -7.27
C LYS A 107 -12.96 6.73 -6.80
N THR A 108 -12.76 6.66 -5.49
CA THR A 108 -11.44 6.59 -4.86
C THR A 108 -10.99 5.16 -4.59
N TYR A 109 -11.94 4.21 -4.55
CA TYR A 109 -11.73 2.80 -4.18
C TYR A 109 -11.24 2.58 -2.74
N ASN A 110 -11.16 3.65 -1.96
CA ASN A 110 -10.83 3.61 -0.55
C ASN A 110 -12.09 3.38 0.28
N ILE A 111 -11.92 2.92 1.52
CA ILE A 111 -13.02 2.74 2.49
C ILE A 111 -13.89 4.01 2.57
N ASN A 112 -15.21 3.86 2.48
CA ASN A 112 -16.14 4.97 2.58
C ASN A 112 -16.35 5.34 4.06
N PRO A 113 -15.97 6.54 4.53
CA PRO A 113 -16.15 6.94 5.92
C PRO A 113 -17.60 6.89 6.41
N ALA A 114 -18.57 7.11 5.50
CA ALA A 114 -19.99 7.08 5.84
C ALA A 114 -20.49 5.69 6.25
N GLU A 115 -19.81 4.62 5.81
CA GLU A 115 -20.17 3.24 6.14
C GLU A 115 -19.59 2.81 7.50
N ILE A 116 -18.54 3.48 7.99
CA ILE A 116 -17.76 3.06 9.17
C ILE A 116 -18.59 3.08 10.45
N GLU A 117 -19.27 4.19 10.76
CA GLU A 117 -19.96 4.33 12.06
C GLU A 117 -21.01 3.24 12.29
N SER A 118 -21.67 2.78 11.22
CA SER A 118 -22.69 1.71 11.28
C SER A 118 -22.11 0.33 11.63
N LYS A 119 -20.80 0.14 11.46
CA LYS A 119 -20.09 -1.11 11.73
C LYS A 119 -19.46 -1.15 13.12
N ILE A 120 -19.49 -0.03 13.86
CA ILE A 120 -18.90 0.06 15.20
C ILE A 120 -19.78 -0.68 16.19
N THR A 121 -19.17 -1.58 16.96
CA THR A 121 -19.76 -2.27 18.10
C THR A 121 -18.94 -1.99 19.37
N SER A 122 -19.37 -2.53 20.51
CA SER A 122 -18.58 -2.48 21.74
C SER A 122 -17.25 -3.26 21.66
N LYS A 123 -17.08 -4.12 20.63
CA LYS A 123 -15.87 -4.90 20.38
C LYS A 123 -14.91 -4.19 19.43
N THR A 124 -15.34 -3.13 18.74
CA THR A 124 -14.48 -2.43 17.80
C THR A 124 -13.35 -1.72 18.52
N LYS A 125 -12.11 -1.99 18.11
CA LYS A 125 -10.89 -1.38 18.67
C LYS A 125 -10.14 -0.50 17.70
N ALA A 126 -10.24 -0.79 16.40
CA ALA A 126 -9.45 -0.07 15.41
C ALA A 126 -10.14 0.03 14.06
N ILE A 127 -9.60 0.94 13.24
CA ILE A 127 -9.87 1.08 11.82
C ILE A 127 -8.54 0.94 11.08
N ILE A 128 -8.49 0.07 10.06
CA ILE A 128 -7.38 -0.04 9.12
C ILE A 128 -7.82 0.53 7.76
N PRO A 129 -7.66 1.85 7.53
CA PRO A 129 -7.82 2.41 6.20
C PRO A 129 -6.63 2.05 5.31
N VAL A 130 -6.92 1.64 4.08
CA VAL A 130 -5.90 1.29 3.08
C VAL A 130 -5.84 2.38 2.04
N HIS A 131 -4.68 3.00 1.88
CA HIS A 131 -4.46 4.04 0.87
C HIS A 131 -4.21 3.41 -0.50
N LEU A 132 -5.28 2.92 -1.10
CA LEU A 132 -5.23 2.03 -2.24
C LEU A 132 -4.71 2.76 -3.50
N TYR A 133 -3.86 2.06 -4.27
CA TYR A 133 -3.23 2.51 -5.52
C TYR A 133 -2.37 3.78 -5.43
N GLY A 134 -2.19 4.33 -4.24
CA GLY A 134 -1.45 5.55 -3.98
C GLY A 134 -2.31 6.77 -3.73
N LEU A 135 -3.62 6.61 -3.58
CA LEU A 135 -4.51 7.67 -3.12
C LEU A 135 -4.75 7.54 -1.62
N SER A 136 -4.56 8.63 -0.87
CA SER A 136 -4.92 8.66 0.55
C SER A 136 -6.44 8.51 0.74
N CYS A 137 -6.85 7.87 1.84
CA CYS A 137 -8.25 7.86 2.26
C CYS A 137 -8.69 9.25 2.74
N ASP A 138 -9.98 9.46 2.99
CA ASP A 138 -10.42 10.66 3.71
C ASP A 138 -10.06 10.55 5.20
N MET A 139 -8.79 10.85 5.50
CA MET A 139 -8.25 10.74 6.84
C MET A 139 -8.85 11.76 7.80
N ALA A 140 -9.36 12.89 7.31
CA ALA A 140 -10.06 13.85 8.15
C ALA A 140 -11.37 13.24 8.70
N ALA A 141 -12.15 12.58 7.86
CA ALA A 141 -13.36 11.89 8.28
C ALA A 141 -13.05 10.67 9.18
N ILE A 142 -12.10 9.83 8.78
CA ILE A 142 -11.75 8.61 9.51
C ILE A 142 -11.20 8.92 10.90
N THR A 143 -10.25 9.85 11.03
CA THR A 143 -9.68 10.22 12.34
C THR A 143 -10.70 10.90 13.24
N LYS A 144 -11.66 11.65 12.69
CA LYS A 144 -12.79 12.21 13.44
C LYS A 144 -13.69 11.11 14.02
N ILE A 145 -14.03 10.09 13.22
CA ILE A 145 -14.82 8.93 13.68
C ILE A 145 -14.04 8.17 14.76
N ALA A 146 -12.77 7.87 14.50
CA ALA A 146 -11.91 7.16 15.43
C ALA A 146 -11.81 7.87 16.79
N LYS A 147 -11.60 9.20 16.78
CA LYS A 147 -11.57 10.01 18.01
C LYS A 147 -12.90 10.00 18.77
N LYS A 148 -14.03 10.10 18.05
CA LYS A 148 -15.37 10.07 18.67
C LYS A 148 -15.64 8.74 19.39
N HIS A 149 -15.11 7.64 18.87
CA HIS A 149 -15.35 6.29 19.38
C HIS A 149 -14.15 5.67 20.13
N ASN A 150 -13.08 6.45 20.36
CA ASN A 150 -11.85 6.01 20.99
C ASN A 150 -11.24 4.74 20.33
N LEU A 151 -11.14 4.78 18.99
CA LEU A 151 -10.57 3.71 18.17
C LEU A 151 -9.15 4.07 17.72
N THR A 152 -8.29 3.07 17.65
CA THR A 152 -6.96 3.18 17.05
C THR A 152 -7.07 3.26 15.52
N VAL A 153 -6.27 4.10 14.87
CA VAL A 153 -6.14 4.14 13.41
C VAL A 153 -4.79 3.57 12.99
N ILE A 154 -4.80 2.50 12.20
CA ILE A 154 -3.58 1.90 11.64
C ILE A 154 -3.64 2.09 10.12
N GLU A 155 -2.89 3.04 9.59
CA GLU A 155 -2.84 3.28 8.15
C GLU A 155 -2.10 2.13 7.44
N ASP A 156 -2.75 1.49 6.46
CA ASP A 156 -2.03 0.68 5.46
C ASP A 156 -1.56 1.61 4.33
N CYS A 157 -0.29 2.01 4.41
CA CYS A 157 0.40 2.85 3.45
C CYS A 157 1.24 2.04 2.45
N ALA A 158 1.04 0.73 2.34
CA ALA A 158 1.85 -0.14 1.47
C ALA A 158 1.79 0.21 -0.02
N GLN A 159 0.88 1.09 -0.43
CA GLN A 159 0.75 1.58 -1.82
C GLN A 159 0.83 3.10 -1.93
N SER A 160 1.06 3.84 -0.85
CA SER A 160 0.89 5.30 -0.83
C SER A 160 2.13 6.08 -0.42
N PHE A 161 3.32 5.49 -0.46
CA PHE A 161 4.54 6.22 -0.14
C PHE A 161 4.65 7.53 -0.97
N GLY A 162 4.71 8.67 -0.27
CA GLY A 162 4.73 10.02 -0.85
C GLY A 162 3.38 10.59 -1.33
N ALA A 163 2.26 9.91 -1.08
CA ALA A 163 0.92 10.48 -1.22
C ALA A 163 0.67 11.53 -0.13
N ALA A 164 -0.15 12.53 -0.40
CA ALA A 164 -0.41 13.62 0.56
C ALA A 164 -1.82 14.22 0.43
N ILE A 165 -2.30 14.84 1.51
CA ILE A 165 -3.52 15.67 1.55
C ILE A 165 -3.13 17.02 2.13
N GLY A 166 -3.33 18.11 1.38
CA GLY A 166 -3.01 19.46 1.85
C GLY A 166 -1.54 19.63 2.30
N GLY A 167 -0.62 18.89 1.68
CA GLY A 167 0.80 18.87 2.05
C GLY A 167 1.18 17.90 3.17
N LYS A 168 0.22 17.32 3.90
CA LYS A 168 0.49 16.29 4.91
C LYS A 168 0.59 14.91 4.27
N ILE A 169 1.73 14.23 4.45
CA ILE A 169 2.05 12.94 3.80
C ILE A 169 1.34 11.78 4.50
N THR A 170 0.88 10.78 3.74
CA THR A 170 0.31 9.55 4.32
C THR A 170 1.30 8.85 5.23
N GLY A 171 0.80 8.28 6.31
CA GLY A 171 1.61 7.70 7.37
C GLY A 171 1.86 8.61 8.56
N SER A 172 1.13 9.72 8.63
CA SER A 172 1.19 10.71 9.72
C SER A 172 -0.19 11.08 10.27
N PHE A 173 -1.24 10.37 9.84
CA PHE A 173 -2.62 10.70 10.20
C PHE A 173 -3.16 9.83 11.34
N GLY A 174 -2.76 8.56 11.39
CA GLY A 174 -3.18 7.58 12.39
C GLY A 174 -2.20 7.43 13.56
N ASP A 175 -2.45 6.41 14.38
CA ASP A 175 -1.61 6.00 15.50
C ASP A 175 -0.40 5.18 15.04
N PHE A 176 -0.60 4.39 13.99
CA PHE A 176 0.40 3.60 13.30
C PHE A 176 0.25 3.82 11.80
N ALA A 177 1.36 3.69 11.08
CA ALA A 177 1.33 3.59 9.63
C ALA A 177 2.32 2.54 9.13
N CYS A 178 1.85 1.70 8.23
CA CYS A 178 2.56 0.51 7.79
C CYS A 178 2.96 0.65 6.32
N PHE A 179 4.26 0.58 6.06
CA PHE A 179 4.84 0.61 4.72
C PHE A 179 5.37 -0.75 4.31
N SER A 180 5.29 -1.02 3.01
CA SER A 180 5.90 -2.16 2.35
C SER A 180 7.04 -1.67 1.47
N PHE A 181 8.17 -2.35 1.54
CA PHE A 181 9.30 -2.21 0.62
C PHE A 181 9.40 -3.38 -0.37
N PHE A 182 8.35 -4.18 -0.52
CA PHE A 182 8.28 -5.17 -1.62
C PHE A 182 8.73 -4.55 -2.96
N PRO A 183 9.46 -5.27 -3.83
CA PRO A 183 10.23 -4.62 -4.90
C PRO A 183 9.40 -3.77 -5.88
N ALA A 184 8.13 -4.15 -6.09
CA ALA A 184 7.23 -3.44 -7.00
C ALA A 184 6.51 -2.22 -6.39
N LYS A 185 6.75 -1.87 -5.12
CA LYS A 185 6.19 -0.64 -4.52
C LYS A 185 6.90 0.60 -5.05
N ASN A 186 6.28 1.77 -4.88
CA ASN A 186 6.91 3.06 -5.21
C ASN A 186 8.33 3.19 -4.63
N LEU A 187 8.50 2.80 -3.38
CA LEU A 187 9.78 2.67 -2.72
C LEU A 187 9.99 1.20 -2.32
N GLY A 188 10.62 0.42 -3.19
CA GLY A 188 10.88 -1.01 -2.97
C GLY A 188 12.37 -1.34 -2.84
N CYS A 189 12.71 -2.31 -1.98
CA CYS A 189 14.04 -2.92 -1.90
C CYS A 189 14.23 -4.05 -2.93
N TYR A 190 15.28 -4.85 -2.82
CA TYR A 190 15.55 -6.02 -3.69
C TYR A 190 15.31 -7.33 -2.94
N GLY A 191 14.15 -7.39 -2.29
CA GLY A 191 13.71 -8.47 -1.42
C GLY A 191 12.41 -8.03 -0.73
N ASP A 192 12.07 -8.70 0.37
CA ASP A 192 11.01 -8.23 1.27
C ASP A 192 11.55 -7.21 2.28
N GLY A 193 10.68 -6.31 2.69
CA GLY A 193 10.96 -5.30 3.69
C GLY A 193 9.71 -4.51 4.03
N GLY A 194 9.69 -3.89 5.19
CA GLY A 194 8.62 -2.98 5.59
C GLY A 194 9.06 -2.07 6.72
N MET A 195 8.15 -1.18 7.12
CA MET A 195 8.38 -0.28 8.23
C MET A 195 7.06 0.08 8.89
N VAL A 196 7.09 0.21 10.22
CA VAL A 196 6.05 0.90 10.98
C VAL A 196 6.57 2.29 11.31
N VAL A 197 5.77 3.33 11.08
CA VAL A 197 6.04 4.66 11.62
C VAL A 197 4.93 5.09 12.58
N THR A 198 5.29 5.91 13.56
CA THR A 198 4.37 6.41 14.58
C THR A 198 4.95 7.64 15.27
N ASP A 199 4.08 8.48 15.81
CA ASP A 199 4.48 9.54 16.74
C ASP A 199 4.56 9.07 18.19
N ASN A 200 4.07 7.89 18.54
CA ASN A 200 4.04 7.41 19.90
C ASN A 200 5.28 6.55 20.23
N LYS A 201 6.06 7.00 21.23
CA LYS A 201 7.28 6.28 21.66
C LYS A 201 6.97 4.89 22.21
N GLU A 202 5.90 4.72 22.96
CA GLU A 202 5.53 3.42 23.54
C GLU A 202 5.15 2.42 22.45
N TYR A 203 4.48 2.88 21.39
CA TYR A 203 4.20 2.07 20.22
C TYR A 203 5.48 1.67 19.50
N ALA A 204 6.37 2.63 19.22
CA ALA A 204 7.67 2.33 18.59
C ALA A 204 8.49 1.32 19.41
N ASP A 205 8.56 1.48 20.72
CA ASP A 205 9.29 0.58 21.62
C ASP A 205 8.66 -0.83 21.64
N LYS A 206 7.32 -0.93 21.67
CA LYS A 206 6.61 -2.22 21.55
C LYS A 206 6.90 -2.91 20.22
N ILE A 207 6.87 -2.20 19.09
CA ILE A 207 7.21 -2.78 17.79
C ILE A 207 8.67 -3.26 17.77
N LYS A 208 9.61 -2.50 18.35
CA LYS A 208 11.03 -2.92 18.47
C LYS A 208 11.22 -4.20 19.28
N LEU A 209 10.45 -4.38 20.35
CA LEU A 209 10.43 -5.64 21.11
C LEU A 209 9.81 -6.77 20.25
N LEU A 210 8.62 -6.53 19.70
CA LEU A 210 7.87 -7.53 18.93
C LEU A 210 8.65 -8.02 17.70
N ARG A 211 9.38 -7.16 17.00
CA ARG A 211 10.13 -7.53 15.79
C ARG A 211 11.30 -8.48 16.06
N MET A 212 11.72 -8.60 17.32
CA MET A 212 12.90 -9.32 17.76
C MET A 212 12.60 -10.16 19.00
N HIS A 213 11.73 -11.17 18.87
CA HIS A 213 11.42 -12.18 19.89
C HIS A 213 10.88 -11.65 21.22
N GLY A 214 10.48 -10.38 21.30
CA GLY A 214 10.15 -9.73 22.58
C GLY A 214 11.38 -9.49 23.45
N PHE A 215 12.57 -9.60 22.85
CA PHE A 215 13.87 -9.50 23.51
C PHE A 215 14.13 -8.07 23.94
N SER A 216 14.49 -7.92 25.20
CA SER A 216 15.18 -6.78 25.76
C SER A 216 16.61 -7.19 26.17
N ALA A 217 17.37 -6.28 26.78
CA ALA A 217 18.77 -6.55 27.14
C ALA A 217 18.92 -7.83 28.01
N ASP A 218 20.11 -8.44 27.98
CA ASP A 218 20.50 -9.57 28.85
C ASP A 218 19.61 -10.82 28.76
N TYR A 219 19.07 -11.16 27.58
CA TYR A 219 18.17 -12.31 27.38
C TYR A 219 16.88 -12.24 28.19
N ASP A 220 16.44 -11.04 28.57
CA ASP A 220 15.13 -10.81 29.16
C ASP A 220 14.06 -10.68 28.06
N TYR A 221 13.05 -11.55 28.12
CA TYR A 221 11.96 -11.61 27.14
C TYR A 221 10.66 -11.09 27.76
N ARG A 222 10.18 -9.95 27.26
CA ARG A 222 9.05 -9.23 27.86
C ARG A 222 7.70 -9.55 27.25
N LEU A 223 7.70 -10.06 26.02
CA LEU A 223 6.49 -10.31 25.21
C LEU A 223 6.74 -11.56 24.33
N HIS A 224 5.67 -12.21 23.86
CA HIS A 224 5.80 -13.14 22.74
C HIS A 224 5.99 -12.34 21.45
N GLY A 225 7.24 -12.28 20.96
CA GLY A 225 7.58 -11.60 19.72
C GLY A 225 7.85 -12.53 18.54
N PHE A 226 8.36 -11.94 17.48
CA PHE A 226 8.59 -12.51 16.15
C PHE A 226 10.04 -12.33 15.76
N ASN A 227 10.48 -13.02 14.70
CA ASN A 227 11.68 -12.66 13.98
C ASN A 227 11.27 -11.93 12.69
N SER A 228 11.05 -10.62 12.78
CA SER A 228 10.61 -9.80 11.65
C SER A 228 11.46 -8.54 11.53
N ARG A 229 12.66 -8.67 11.00
CA ARG A 229 13.64 -7.57 10.92
C ARG A 229 13.82 -7.14 9.47
N LEU A 230 14.11 -5.87 9.26
CA LEU A 230 14.62 -5.39 7.98
C LEU A 230 16.13 -5.65 7.94
N ASP A 231 16.59 -6.37 6.91
CA ASP A 231 18.01 -6.63 6.72
C ASP A 231 18.77 -5.32 6.40
N THR A 232 19.99 -5.21 6.91
CA THR A 232 20.84 -4.03 6.66
C THR A 232 21.10 -3.81 5.17
N LEU A 233 21.23 -4.90 4.39
CA LEU A 233 21.38 -4.84 2.94
C LEU A 233 20.18 -4.17 2.27
N GLN A 234 18.96 -4.55 2.66
CA GLN A 234 17.74 -3.98 2.10
C GLN A 234 17.58 -2.53 2.53
N ALA A 235 17.90 -2.19 3.78
CA ALA A 235 17.87 -0.82 4.25
C ALA A 235 18.85 0.09 3.48
N ALA A 236 20.08 -0.39 3.20
CA ALA A 236 21.06 0.32 2.38
C ALA A 236 20.54 0.64 0.97
N ILE A 237 19.88 -0.34 0.34
CA ILE A 237 19.24 -0.17 -0.98
C ILE A 237 18.13 0.89 -0.92
N VAL A 238 17.27 0.84 0.10
CA VAL A 238 16.18 1.81 0.23
C VAL A 238 16.71 3.21 0.53
N ASN A 239 17.76 3.35 1.35
CA ASN A 239 18.41 4.65 1.60
C ASN A 239 18.93 5.32 0.33
N VAL A 240 19.46 4.54 -0.63
CA VAL A 240 19.83 5.08 -1.95
C VAL A 240 18.58 5.54 -2.69
N LYS A 241 17.54 4.71 -2.76
CA LYS A 241 16.29 5.01 -3.47
C LYS A 241 15.53 6.20 -2.89
N MET A 242 15.64 6.45 -1.59
CA MET A 242 15.08 7.63 -0.93
C MET A 242 15.60 8.96 -1.53
N ASN A 243 16.79 8.97 -2.13
CA ASN A 243 17.32 10.18 -2.80
C ASN A 243 16.58 10.52 -4.10
N HIS A 244 15.85 9.56 -4.67
CA HIS A 244 15.23 9.67 -6.00
C HIS A 244 13.69 9.64 -5.94
N ILE A 245 13.11 9.31 -4.78
CA ILE A 245 11.70 8.92 -4.66
C ILE A 245 10.73 10.04 -5.07
N ASP A 246 11.00 11.29 -4.70
CA ASP A 246 10.11 12.40 -5.05
C ASP A 246 10.04 12.61 -6.57
N GLY A 247 11.20 12.62 -7.25
CA GLY A 247 11.26 12.73 -8.71
C GLY A 247 10.64 11.52 -9.43
N TRP A 248 10.75 10.31 -8.86
CA TRP A 248 10.06 9.14 -9.38
C TRP A 248 8.54 9.22 -9.24
N ILE A 249 8.04 9.73 -8.12
CA ILE A 249 6.60 9.95 -7.91
C ILE A 249 6.08 11.01 -8.87
N GLU A 250 6.81 12.12 -9.06
CA GLU A 250 6.45 13.16 -10.03
C GLU A 250 6.34 12.60 -11.44
N LYS A 251 7.31 11.82 -11.91
CA LYS A 251 7.24 11.12 -13.20
C LYS A 251 6.03 10.19 -13.32
N ARG A 252 5.64 9.48 -12.25
CA ARG A 252 4.42 8.65 -12.25
C ARG A 252 3.17 9.51 -12.41
N VAL A 253 3.09 10.65 -11.73
CA VAL A 253 1.96 11.61 -11.85
C VAL A 253 1.88 12.19 -13.26
N GLU A 254 3.02 12.57 -13.85
CA GLU A 254 3.09 13.03 -15.25
C GLU A 254 2.63 11.94 -16.23
N ASN A 255 3.06 10.70 -16.02
CA ASN A 255 2.64 9.56 -16.84
C ASN A 255 1.14 9.28 -16.70
N ALA A 256 0.57 9.43 -15.50
CA ALA A 256 -0.87 9.31 -15.28
C ALA A 256 -1.65 10.40 -16.02
N ALA A 257 -1.16 11.65 -16.04
CA ALA A 257 -1.77 12.74 -16.79
C ALA A 257 -1.77 12.46 -18.32
N LYS A 258 -0.68 11.90 -18.86
CA LYS A 258 -0.60 11.48 -20.26
C LYS A 258 -1.62 10.38 -20.60
N TYR A 259 -1.80 9.40 -19.71
CA TYR A 259 -2.85 8.40 -19.88
C TYR A 259 -4.25 9.02 -19.87
N ALA A 260 -4.53 9.92 -18.91
CA ALA A 260 -5.84 10.56 -18.78
C ALA A 260 -6.19 11.37 -20.05
N GLU A 261 -5.24 12.16 -20.55
CA GLU A 261 -5.40 12.91 -21.80
C GLU A 261 -5.52 11.98 -23.02
N GLY A 262 -4.67 10.96 -23.09
CA GLY A 262 -4.65 9.97 -24.16
C GLY A 262 -5.95 9.17 -24.28
N LEU A 263 -6.65 8.95 -23.16
CA LEU A 263 -7.87 8.14 -23.08
C LEU A 263 -9.17 8.96 -22.92
N LYS A 264 -9.11 10.30 -22.86
CA LYS A 264 -10.27 11.15 -22.53
C LYS A 264 -11.54 10.95 -23.40
N ASN A 265 -11.37 10.48 -24.64
CA ASN A 265 -12.47 10.27 -25.58
C ASN A 265 -12.95 8.81 -25.64
N VAL A 266 -12.32 7.90 -24.87
CA VAL A 266 -12.72 6.49 -24.77
C VAL A 266 -13.82 6.40 -23.72
N LYS A 267 -15.09 6.45 -24.15
CA LYS A 267 -16.26 6.47 -23.23
C LYS A 267 -16.30 5.30 -22.23
N ASP A 268 -15.72 4.17 -22.60
CA ASP A 268 -15.66 2.97 -21.76
C ASP A 268 -14.53 2.97 -20.74
N ALA A 269 -13.58 3.92 -20.81
CA ALA A 269 -12.38 3.94 -19.99
C ALA A 269 -12.32 5.21 -19.13
N GLU A 270 -12.40 5.05 -17.82
CA GLU A 270 -12.34 6.14 -16.84
C GLU A 270 -10.98 6.11 -16.12
N ALA A 271 -10.28 7.25 -16.16
CA ALA A 271 -9.01 7.45 -15.48
C ALA A 271 -9.18 7.46 -13.94
N PRO A 272 -8.14 7.12 -13.17
CA PRO A 272 -8.16 7.25 -11.72
C PRO A 272 -8.59 8.65 -11.28
N PHE A 273 -9.53 8.72 -10.33
CA PHE A 273 -9.99 10.00 -9.79
C PHE A 273 -8.92 10.64 -8.90
N MET A 274 -8.68 11.93 -9.08
CA MET A 274 -7.78 12.73 -8.24
C MET A 274 -8.58 13.84 -7.56
N PRO A 275 -8.93 13.69 -6.27
CA PRO A 275 -9.66 14.72 -5.53
C PRO A 275 -8.84 16.02 -5.40
N PRO A 276 -9.47 17.20 -5.39
CA PRO A 276 -8.77 18.46 -5.13
C PRO A 276 -8.01 18.45 -3.81
N GLY A 277 -6.77 18.94 -3.81
CA GLY A 277 -5.92 19.00 -2.61
C GLY A 277 -5.18 17.70 -2.26
N TYR A 278 -5.33 16.65 -3.07
CA TYR A 278 -4.63 15.37 -2.90
C TYR A 278 -3.44 15.29 -3.86
N LYS A 279 -2.33 14.72 -3.38
CA LYS A 279 -1.21 14.21 -4.20
C LYS A 279 -1.32 12.69 -4.24
N HIS A 280 -1.60 12.13 -5.41
CA HIS A 280 -1.70 10.69 -5.64
C HIS A 280 -0.31 10.13 -5.98
N ALA A 281 0.16 9.10 -5.27
CA ALA A 281 1.48 8.51 -5.46
C ALA A 281 1.59 7.61 -6.71
N MET A 282 0.46 7.22 -7.29
CA MET A 282 0.36 6.48 -8.56
C MET A 282 1.17 5.17 -8.53
N ASN A 283 0.99 4.39 -7.45
CA ASN A 283 1.60 3.07 -7.33
C ASN A 283 1.06 2.13 -8.42
N TYR A 284 -0.22 2.27 -8.76
CA TYR A 284 -0.81 1.67 -9.96
C TYR A 284 -1.66 2.70 -10.70
N TYR A 285 -1.70 2.60 -12.02
CA TYR A 285 -2.69 3.31 -12.83
C TYR A 285 -3.92 2.42 -13.02
N ALA A 286 -4.85 2.52 -12.07
CA ALA A 286 -6.06 1.70 -12.02
C ALA A 286 -7.17 2.29 -12.90
N LEU A 287 -7.19 1.90 -14.17
CA LEU A 287 -8.18 2.31 -15.14
C LEU A 287 -9.49 1.54 -14.90
N ARG A 288 -10.63 2.24 -14.92
CA ARG A 288 -11.94 1.61 -14.82
C ARG A 288 -12.55 1.43 -16.20
N ILE A 289 -13.00 0.21 -16.49
CA ILE A 289 -13.66 -0.18 -17.73
C ILE A 289 -15.15 -0.39 -17.46
N SER A 290 -15.98 0.46 -18.03
CA SER A 290 -17.43 0.32 -17.95
C SER A 290 -17.92 -0.92 -18.72
N GLY A 291 -19.10 -1.45 -18.39
CA GLY A 291 -19.67 -2.62 -19.07
C GLY A 291 -19.27 -3.98 -18.47
N GLY A 292 -18.60 -3.97 -17.31
CA GLY A 292 -18.41 -5.12 -16.43
C GLY A 292 -17.30 -6.10 -16.85
N ARG A 293 -17.24 -7.21 -16.10
CA ARG A 293 -16.12 -8.18 -16.11
C ARG A 293 -15.73 -8.65 -17.49
N GLN A 294 -16.70 -9.02 -18.34
CA GLN A 294 -16.40 -9.54 -19.68
C GLN A 294 -15.65 -8.52 -20.54
N LYS A 295 -16.00 -7.24 -20.46
CA LYS A 295 -15.35 -6.17 -21.23
C LYS A 295 -13.96 -5.86 -20.67
N ARG A 296 -13.81 -5.80 -19.34
CA ARG A 296 -12.52 -5.64 -18.66
C ARG A 296 -11.57 -6.80 -18.99
N ASP A 297 -12.02 -8.04 -18.84
CA ASP A 297 -11.23 -9.25 -19.12
C ASP A 297 -10.87 -9.36 -20.61
N GLY A 298 -11.79 -8.95 -21.50
CA GLY A 298 -11.54 -8.85 -22.93
C GLY A 298 -10.40 -7.87 -23.26
N LEU A 299 -10.42 -6.67 -22.67
CA LEU A 299 -9.33 -5.71 -22.83
C LEU A 299 -8.02 -6.26 -22.25
N LYS A 300 -8.09 -6.90 -21.07
CA LYS A 300 -6.94 -7.53 -20.42
C LYS A 300 -6.23 -8.50 -21.37
N LYS A 301 -6.99 -9.42 -21.97
CA LYS A 301 -6.51 -10.40 -22.94
C LYS A 301 -5.89 -9.72 -24.16
N TYR A 302 -6.60 -8.75 -24.74
CA TYR A 302 -6.13 -7.99 -25.89
C TYR A 302 -4.78 -7.30 -25.64
N LEU A 303 -4.64 -6.59 -24.52
CA LEU A 303 -3.38 -5.93 -24.15
C LEU A 303 -2.24 -6.93 -23.98
N THR A 304 -2.50 -8.09 -23.36
CA THR A 304 -1.51 -9.16 -23.24
C THR A 304 -1.06 -9.69 -24.60
N GLU A 305 -1.97 -9.90 -25.55
CA GLU A 305 -1.64 -10.30 -26.93
C GLU A 305 -0.79 -9.25 -27.68
N LYS A 306 -0.92 -7.97 -27.32
CA LYS A 306 -0.08 -6.87 -27.82
C LYS A 306 1.25 -6.72 -27.09
N GLY A 307 1.56 -7.60 -26.14
CA GLY A 307 2.78 -7.52 -25.33
C GLY A 307 2.78 -6.35 -24.36
N ILE A 308 1.60 -5.86 -23.94
CA ILE A 308 1.41 -4.83 -22.92
C ILE A 308 1.05 -5.51 -21.61
N GLY A 309 1.93 -5.38 -20.62
CA GLY A 309 1.74 -5.83 -19.26
C GLY A 309 0.54 -5.14 -18.63
N ASN A 310 -0.26 -5.90 -17.89
CA ASN A 310 -1.45 -5.41 -17.22
C ASN A 310 -1.82 -6.38 -16.10
N ASN A 311 -2.54 -5.91 -15.09
CA ASN A 311 -3.03 -6.79 -14.04
C ASN A 311 -4.37 -6.32 -13.47
N ILE A 312 -4.99 -7.16 -12.65
CA ILE A 312 -6.23 -6.84 -11.93
C ILE A 312 -5.90 -6.89 -10.43
N TYR A 313 -6.02 -5.74 -9.78
CA TYR A 313 -6.00 -5.61 -8.33
C TYR A 313 -7.39 -5.11 -7.94
N TYR A 314 -8.28 -5.89 -7.33
CA TYR A 314 -8.24 -7.35 -7.19
C TYR A 314 -9.42 -7.98 -7.95
N PRO A 315 -9.28 -9.21 -8.48
CA PRO A 315 -10.30 -9.84 -9.32
C PRO A 315 -11.52 -10.35 -8.53
N LEU A 316 -11.38 -10.46 -7.21
CA LEU A 316 -12.41 -10.90 -6.28
C LEU A 316 -12.22 -10.23 -4.92
N SER A 317 -13.27 -9.56 -4.44
CA SER A 317 -13.35 -8.87 -3.15
C SER A 317 -13.20 -9.87 -2.01
N LEU A 318 -12.55 -9.45 -0.92
CA LEU A 318 -12.14 -10.36 0.16
C LEU A 318 -13.33 -11.09 0.80
N HIS A 319 -14.48 -10.43 0.97
CA HIS A 319 -15.67 -11.05 1.55
C HIS A 319 -16.25 -12.21 0.74
N LEU A 320 -15.85 -12.37 -0.53
CA LEU A 320 -16.24 -13.47 -1.41
C LEU A 320 -15.14 -14.53 -1.57
N GLN A 321 -13.97 -14.32 -0.97
CA GLN A 321 -12.90 -15.31 -0.98
C GLN A 321 -13.28 -16.48 -0.07
N GLU A 322 -12.88 -17.70 -0.43
CA GLU A 322 -13.14 -18.91 0.35
C GLU A 322 -12.62 -18.79 1.80
N ILE A 323 -11.46 -18.15 1.97
CA ILE A 323 -10.85 -17.92 3.29
C ILE A 323 -11.68 -17.01 4.22
N CYS A 324 -12.68 -16.29 3.68
CA CYS A 324 -13.59 -15.43 4.44
C CYS A 324 -15.00 -16.02 4.56
N ALA A 325 -15.22 -17.28 4.14
CA ALA A 325 -16.56 -17.89 4.12
C ALA A 325 -17.19 -17.99 5.53
N ASP A 326 -16.36 -18.18 6.56
CA ASP A 326 -16.78 -18.24 7.97
C ASP A 326 -17.23 -16.88 8.54
N MET A 327 -16.92 -15.77 7.87
CA MET A 327 -17.38 -14.43 8.26
C MET A 327 -18.86 -14.20 7.96
N GLY A 328 -19.49 -15.07 7.16
CA GLY A 328 -20.93 -15.04 6.88
C GLY A 328 -21.40 -13.98 5.87
N TYR A 329 -20.46 -13.32 5.18
CA TYR A 329 -20.78 -12.39 4.10
C TYR A 329 -21.17 -13.13 2.82
N LYS A 330 -21.94 -12.45 1.96
CA LYS A 330 -22.39 -12.96 0.67
C LYS A 330 -22.35 -11.87 -0.40
N LYS A 331 -22.50 -12.31 -1.66
CA LYS A 331 -22.65 -11.41 -2.79
C LYS A 331 -23.84 -10.48 -2.57
N GLY A 332 -23.63 -9.18 -2.78
CA GLY A 332 -24.59 -8.10 -2.53
C GLY A 332 -24.36 -7.34 -1.22
N ASP A 333 -23.54 -7.84 -0.29
CA ASP A 333 -23.27 -7.15 0.97
C ASP A 333 -22.38 -5.91 0.78
N TYR A 334 -21.48 -5.93 -0.23
CA TYR A 334 -20.58 -4.81 -0.56
C TYR A 334 -20.63 -4.50 -2.06
N PRO A 335 -21.76 -3.96 -2.55
CA PRO A 335 -22.03 -3.81 -3.98
C PRO A 335 -21.05 -2.90 -4.70
N VAL A 336 -20.44 -1.92 -4.03
CA VAL A 336 -19.47 -1.01 -4.66
C VAL A 336 -18.15 -1.72 -4.90
N SER A 337 -17.65 -2.46 -3.90
CA SER A 337 -16.49 -3.36 -4.05
C SER A 337 -16.73 -4.40 -5.16
N GLU A 338 -17.90 -5.05 -5.16
CA GLU A 338 -18.26 -6.09 -6.12
C GLU A 338 -18.39 -5.58 -7.55
N LYS A 339 -18.82 -4.33 -7.72
CA LYS A 339 -18.82 -3.69 -9.04
C LYS A 339 -17.40 -3.31 -9.46
N THR A 340 -16.61 -2.77 -8.54
CA THR A 340 -15.25 -2.29 -8.83
C THR A 340 -14.32 -3.42 -9.28
N GLN A 341 -14.38 -4.60 -8.63
CA GLN A 341 -13.57 -5.77 -9.03
C GLN A 341 -13.84 -6.22 -10.48
N ASP A 342 -15.02 -5.94 -11.03
CA ASP A 342 -15.45 -6.32 -12.38
C ASP A 342 -15.01 -5.29 -13.42
N GLU A 343 -14.66 -4.08 -13.01
CA GLU A 343 -14.41 -2.95 -13.90
C GLU A 343 -12.94 -2.50 -13.87
N ILE A 344 -12.14 -2.83 -12.84
CA ILE A 344 -10.79 -2.30 -12.69
C ILE A 344 -9.72 -3.08 -13.49
N ILE A 345 -8.78 -2.37 -14.12
CA ILE A 345 -7.56 -2.93 -14.73
C ILE A 345 -6.38 -1.97 -14.51
N SER A 346 -5.26 -2.50 -14.04
CA SER A 346 -4.03 -1.73 -13.87
C SER A 346 -3.16 -1.80 -15.13
N LEU A 347 -2.81 -0.63 -15.65
CA LEU A 347 -1.90 -0.44 -16.78
C LEU A 347 -0.44 -0.31 -16.29
N PRO A 348 0.55 -0.41 -17.20
CA PRO A 348 1.93 -0.09 -16.90
C PRO A 348 2.06 1.28 -16.25
N MET A 349 2.71 1.34 -15.09
CA MET A 349 2.91 2.58 -14.35
C MET A 349 4.22 2.52 -13.58
N TYR A 350 5.24 3.19 -14.12
CA TYR A 350 6.57 3.34 -13.54
C TYR A 350 7.25 4.61 -14.10
N PRO A 351 8.23 5.20 -13.40
CA PRO A 351 8.82 6.48 -13.76
C PRO A 351 9.41 6.50 -15.19
N GLU A 352 10.04 5.40 -15.59
CA GLU A 352 10.82 5.27 -16.82
C GLU A 352 9.99 4.83 -18.04
N LEU A 353 8.65 4.77 -17.91
CA LEU A 353 7.74 4.28 -18.95
C LEU A 353 7.86 5.11 -20.26
N GLY A 354 7.87 6.43 -20.15
CA GLY A 354 8.02 7.35 -21.30
C GLY A 354 6.76 7.57 -22.13
N ALA A 355 6.70 8.69 -22.84
CA ALA A 355 5.51 9.13 -23.59
C ALA A 355 5.15 8.18 -24.74
N GLU A 356 6.13 7.72 -25.52
CA GLU A 356 5.91 6.84 -26.68
C GLU A 356 5.21 5.53 -26.28
N LYS A 357 5.61 4.92 -25.17
CA LYS A 357 4.97 3.69 -24.66
C LYS A 357 3.54 3.97 -24.20
N ILE A 358 3.30 5.10 -23.54
CA ILE A 358 1.94 5.51 -23.11
C ILE A 358 1.05 5.75 -24.33
N GLU A 359 1.53 6.45 -25.34
CA GLU A 359 0.82 6.71 -26.60
C GLU A 359 0.46 5.40 -27.32
N PHE A 360 1.41 4.47 -27.40
CA PHE A 360 1.16 3.14 -27.94
C PHE A 360 0.06 2.40 -27.17
N ILE A 361 0.12 2.39 -25.84
CA ILE A 361 -0.90 1.74 -25.00
C ILE A 361 -2.27 2.40 -25.19
N CYS A 362 -2.33 3.74 -25.20
CA CYS A 362 -3.57 4.47 -25.45
C CYS A 362 -4.13 4.16 -26.84
N GLY A 363 -3.28 4.08 -27.86
CA GLY A 363 -3.64 3.70 -29.22
C GLY A 363 -4.23 2.29 -29.31
N GLU A 364 -3.65 1.32 -28.60
CA GLU A 364 -4.18 -0.05 -28.54
C GLU A 364 -5.53 -0.12 -27.80
N ILE A 365 -5.70 0.63 -26.72
CA ILE A 365 -6.99 0.73 -26.02
C ILE A 365 -8.06 1.36 -26.93
N LYS A 366 -7.73 2.43 -27.65
CA LYS A 366 -8.63 3.06 -28.64
C LYS A 366 -9.05 2.09 -29.74
N LYS A 367 -8.11 1.33 -30.31
CA LYS A 367 -8.40 0.29 -31.32
C LYS A 367 -9.35 -0.78 -30.77
N TYR A 368 -9.13 -1.24 -29.53
CA TYR A 368 -10.02 -2.21 -28.89
C TYR A 368 -11.46 -1.69 -28.78
N PHE A 369 -11.63 -0.43 -28.39
CA PHE A 369 -12.94 0.22 -28.28
C PHE A 369 -13.47 0.85 -29.58
N ARG A 370 -12.70 0.79 -30.67
CA ARG A 370 -13.05 1.32 -32.01
C ARG A 370 -13.35 2.83 -32.01
N VAL A 371 -12.50 3.61 -31.33
CA VAL A 371 -12.59 5.09 -31.21
C VAL A 371 -11.35 5.82 -31.67
#